data_AF-A0A920U495-F1
#
_entry.id   AF-A0A920U495-F1
#
_cell.length_a   1.000
_cell.length_b   1.000
_cell.length_c   1.000
_cell.angle_alpha   90.00
_cell.angle_beta   90.00
_cell.angle_gamma   90.00
#
_symmetry.space_group_name_H-M   'P 1'
#
loop_
_entity.id
_entity.type
_entity.pdbx_description
1 polymer ?
#
loop_
_entity_poly.entity_id
_entity_poly.type
_entity_poly.pdbx_seq_one_letter_code
_entity_poly.pdbx_strand_id
1 'polypeptide(L)'
;MNDIWLVLGGTLTGAVGPGISVLYATYGELITERAGRINLGIEGSMLMGACFGFIATVETGSVTLGVLSGMVGGSLLSLVLAYLVIYRNTNQLATGFALTLFGAGITAYAGRTYVDSTINGLNPITVYRYYLKYQSWESPSLNKTSSRILPTSWGRSLLRTALQKGTGLSLKAVGESIKRSLPRPEETRI
;
A
#
# COMPACT_ATOMS: atom_id res chain seq x y z
N MET A 1 3.25 -14.43 33.22
CA MET A 1 4.08 -14.76 32.03
C MET A 1 3.25 -15.12 30.79
N ASN A 2 1.95 -15.40 30.89
CA ASN A 2 1.11 -15.76 29.73
C ASN A 2 0.56 -14.54 28.97
N ASP A 3 0.38 -13.41 29.65
CA ASP A 3 -0.24 -12.21 29.06
C ASP A 3 0.65 -11.57 28.01
N ILE A 4 1.97 -11.62 28.20
CA ILE A 4 2.94 -11.06 27.22
C ILE A 4 2.91 -11.84 25.90
N TRP A 5 2.77 -13.16 25.97
CA TRP A 5 2.67 -14.01 24.78
C TRP A 5 1.33 -13.84 24.06
N LEU A 6 0.24 -13.59 24.80
CA LEU A 6 -1.05 -13.25 24.23
C LEU A 6 -1.04 -11.88 23.53
N VAL A 7 -0.44 -10.87 24.15
CA VAL A 7 -0.31 -9.53 23.56
C VAL A 7 0.59 -9.56 22.33
N LEU A 8 1.73 -10.26 22.39
CA LEU A 8 2.63 -10.41 21.25
C LEU A 8 1.98 -11.22 20.12
N GLY A 9 1.32 -12.33 20.44
CA GLY A 9 0.60 -13.13 19.45
C GLY A 9 -0.55 -12.36 18.79
N GLY A 10 -1.32 -11.61 19.59
CA GLY A 10 -2.43 -10.79 19.12
C GLY A 10 -1.99 -9.62 18.25
N THR A 11 -0.95 -8.89 18.64
CA THR A 11 -0.43 -7.75 17.86
C THR A 11 0.20 -8.19 16.54
N LEU A 12 0.96 -9.30 16.52
CA LEU A 12 1.53 -9.84 15.29
C LEU A 12 0.44 -10.32 14.33
N THR A 13 -0.57 -11.02 14.83
CA THR A 13 -1.71 -11.48 14.00
C THR A 13 -2.52 -10.29 13.49
N GLY A 14 -2.75 -9.30 14.34
CA GLY A 14 -3.45 -8.06 14.00
C GLY A 14 -2.70 -7.17 13.00
N ALA A 15 -1.37 -7.29 12.89
CA ALA A 15 -0.57 -6.54 11.93
C ALA A 15 -0.65 -7.13 10.51
N VAL A 16 -0.78 -8.46 10.37
CA VAL A 16 -0.72 -9.14 9.06
C VAL A 16 -1.88 -8.76 8.15
N GLY A 17 -3.11 -8.75 8.66
CA GLY A 17 -4.31 -8.48 7.86
C GLY A 17 -4.33 -7.06 7.25
N PRO A 18 -4.30 -6.00 8.08
CA PRO A 18 -4.22 -4.62 7.62
C PRO A 18 -2.93 -4.33 6.83
N GLY A 19 -1.82 -4.98 7.18
CA GLY A 19 -0.53 -4.81 6.52
C GLY A 19 -0.56 -5.13 5.02
N ILE A 20 -1.39 -6.08 4.59
CA ILE A 20 -1.57 -6.39 3.15
C ILE A 20 -2.17 -5.19 2.40
N SER A 21 -3.11 -4.48 3.02
CA SER A 21 -3.73 -3.28 2.40
C SER A 21 -2.72 -2.14 2.26
N VAL A 22 -1.91 -1.93 3.30
CA VAL A 22 -0.82 -0.94 3.30
C VAL A 22 0.27 -1.30 2.28
N LEU A 23 0.57 -2.60 2.10
CA LEU A 23 1.53 -3.08 1.10
C LEU A 23 1.11 -2.68 -0.34
N TYR A 24 -0.17 -2.79 -0.68
CA TYR A 24 -0.65 -2.35 -2.00
C TYR A 24 -0.49 -0.84 -2.19
N ALA A 25 -0.77 -0.04 -1.17
CA ALA A 25 -0.59 1.41 -1.22
C ALA A 25 0.89 1.80 -1.38
N THR A 26 1.77 1.23 -0.56
CA THR A 26 3.22 1.48 -0.63
C THR A 26 3.85 1.00 -1.93
N TYR A 27 3.33 -0.06 -2.56
CA TYR A 27 3.78 -0.46 -3.89
C TYR A 27 3.45 0.61 -4.95
N GLY A 28 2.27 1.23 -4.87
CA GLY A 28 1.91 2.38 -5.70
C GLY A 28 2.81 3.59 -5.43
N GLU A 29 3.11 3.87 -4.17
CA GLU A 29 4.00 4.95 -3.77
C GLU A 29 5.43 4.74 -4.31
N LEU A 30 5.96 3.52 -4.23
CA LEU A 30 7.25 3.17 -4.81
C LEU A 30 7.33 3.51 -6.31
N ILE A 31 6.26 3.24 -7.07
CA ILE A 31 6.21 3.61 -8.50
C ILE A 31 6.25 5.14 -8.66
N THR A 32 5.52 5.88 -7.82
CA THR A 32 5.51 7.36 -7.88
C THR A 32 6.85 7.98 -7.51
N GLU A 33 7.53 7.44 -6.48
CA GLU A 33 8.86 7.91 -6.08
C GLU A 33 9.89 7.69 -7.20
N ARG A 34 9.79 6.56 -7.92
CA ARG A 34 10.64 6.28 -9.09
C ARG A 34 10.37 7.25 -10.25
N ALA A 35 9.19 7.84 -10.32
CA ALA A 35 8.86 8.91 -11.26
C ALA A 35 9.31 10.31 -10.77
N GLY A 36 10.01 10.41 -9.62
CA GLY A 36 10.53 11.65 -9.07
C GLY A 36 9.51 12.47 -8.28
N ARG A 37 8.40 11.85 -7.84
CA ARG A 37 7.32 12.52 -7.10
C ARG A 37 7.06 11.75 -5.80
N ILE A 38 7.07 12.44 -4.67
CA ILE A 38 6.78 11.85 -3.36
C ILE A 38 5.33 12.16 -3.01
N ASN A 39 4.54 11.18 -2.57
CA ASN A 39 3.11 11.34 -2.29
C ASN A 39 2.73 11.00 -0.84
N LEU A 40 2.97 11.95 0.07
CA LEU A 40 2.50 11.89 1.45
C LEU A 40 0.97 11.99 1.61
N GLY A 41 0.22 12.28 0.54
CA GLY A 41 -1.25 12.35 0.55
C GLY A 41 -1.94 10.99 0.48
N ILE A 42 -1.17 9.90 0.31
CA ILE A 42 -1.73 8.56 0.09
C ILE A 42 -2.51 8.06 1.31
N GLU A 43 -2.05 8.35 2.52
CA GLU A 43 -2.74 7.97 3.76
C GLU A 43 -4.13 8.61 3.85
N GLY A 44 -4.26 9.89 3.50
CA GLY A 44 -5.57 10.54 3.38
C GLY A 44 -6.47 9.86 2.35
N SER A 45 -5.91 9.48 1.19
CA SER A 45 -6.68 8.81 0.13
C SER A 45 -7.14 7.41 0.54
N MET A 46 -6.34 6.70 1.33
CA MET A 46 -6.71 5.41 1.92
C MET A 46 -7.86 5.56 2.92
N LEU A 47 -7.80 6.57 3.80
CA LEU A 47 -8.88 6.86 4.74
C LEU A 47 -10.19 7.19 4.02
N MET A 48 -10.13 8.02 2.97
CA MET A 48 -11.28 8.34 2.15
C MET A 48 -11.85 7.09 1.47
N GLY A 49 -11.01 6.26 0.87
CA GLY A 49 -11.45 5.01 0.26
C GLY A 49 -12.12 4.06 1.27
N ALA A 50 -11.53 3.90 2.45
CA ALA A 50 -12.07 3.06 3.51
C ALA A 50 -13.43 3.58 4.02
N CYS A 51 -13.54 4.88 4.29
CA CYS A 51 -14.75 5.50 4.81
C CYS A 51 -15.91 5.42 3.80
N PHE A 52 -15.70 5.87 2.56
CA PHE A 52 -16.75 5.86 1.54
C PHE A 52 -17.15 4.43 1.13
N GLY A 53 -16.19 3.51 1.11
CA GLY A 53 -16.46 2.10 0.83
C GLY A 53 -17.28 1.44 1.93
N PHE A 54 -16.96 1.71 3.19
CA PHE A 54 -17.71 1.23 4.33
C PHE A 54 -19.14 1.78 4.35
N ILE A 55 -19.30 3.11 4.26
CA ILE A 55 -20.60 3.78 4.27
C ILE A 55 -21.51 3.22 3.17
N ALA A 56 -21.02 3.13 1.93
CA ALA A 56 -21.83 2.61 0.83
C ALA A 56 -22.21 1.14 1.06
N THR A 57 -21.30 0.31 1.57
CA THR A 57 -21.60 -1.10 1.84
C THR A 57 -22.65 -1.26 2.93
N VAL A 58 -22.62 -0.42 3.97
CA VAL A 58 -23.62 -0.41 5.05
C VAL A 58 -25.00 -0.01 4.52
N GLU A 59 -25.07 1.04 3.71
CA GLU A 59 -26.34 1.56 3.18
C GLU A 59 -26.94 0.67 2.09
N THR A 60 -26.12 0.12 1.19
CA THR A 60 -26.63 -0.63 0.02
C THR A 60 -26.61 -2.14 0.22
N GLY A 61 -25.91 -2.65 1.24
CA GLY A 61 -25.67 -4.07 1.44
C GLY A 61 -24.82 -4.72 0.33
N SER A 62 -24.23 -3.94 -0.58
CA SER A 62 -23.55 -4.45 -1.78
C SER A 62 -22.06 -4.14 -1.75
N VAL A 63 -21.25 -5.18 -1.75
CA VAL A 63 -19.78 -5.10 -1.73
C VAL A 63 -19.24 -4.42 -2.98
N THR A 64 -19.84 -4.66 -4.14
CA THR A 64 -19.38 -4.06 -5.40
C THR A 64 -19.58 -2.55 -5.40
N LEU A 65 -20.72 -2.08 -4.88
CA LEU A 65 -20.97 -0.64 -4.70
C LEU A 65 -20.03 -0.03 -3.67
N GLY A 66 -19.69 -0.75 -2.60
CA GLY A 66 -18.66 -0.36 -1.64
C GLY A 66 -17.28 -0.18 -2.26
N VAL A 67 -16.85 -1.12 -3.12
CA VAL A 67 -15.56 -0.99 -3.81
C VAL A 67 -15.58 0.24 -4.74
N LEU A 68 -16.65 0.42 -5.52
CA LEU A 68 -16.77 1.56 -6.44
C LEU A 68 -16.81 2.90 -5.70
N SER A 69 -17.55 3.01 -4.59
CA SER A 69 -17.59 4.24 -3.81
C SER A 69 -16.25 4.55 -3.15
N GLY A 70 -15.53 3.53 -2.67
CA GLY A 70 -14.18 3.67 -2.13
C GLY A 70 -13.18 4.13 -3.19
N MET A 71 -13.24 3.57 -4.39
CA MET A 71 -12.44 4.02 -5.53
C MET A 71 -12.70 5.50 -5.85
N VAL A 72 -13.96 5.91 -5.88
CA VAL A 72 -14.32 7.31 -6.12
C VAL A 72 -13.81 8.20 -4.98
N GLY A 73 -14.04 7.83 -3.72
CA GLY A 73 -13.61 8.60 -2.55
C GLY A 73 -12.10 8.84 -2.49
N GLY A 74 -11.29 7.80 -2.67
CA GLY A 74 -9.83 7.91 -2.71
C GLY A 74 -9.33 8.70 -3.93
N SER A 75 -9.97 8.51 -5.08
CA SER A 75 -9.62 9.23 -6.32
C SER A 75 -9.92 10.72 -6.22
N LEU A 76 -11.01 11.13 -5.57
CA LEU A 76 -11.37 12.53 -5.38
C LEU A 76 -10.29 13.29 -4.60
N LEU A 77 -9.82 12.75 -3.47
CA LEU A 77 -8.76 13.39 -2.70
C LEU A 77 -7.43 13.43 -3.49
N SER A 78 -7.14 12.39 -4.25
CA SER A 78 -5.97 12.33 -5.13
C SER A 78 -6.04 13.33 -6.29
N LEU A 79 -7.23 13.58 -6.84
CA LEU A 79 -7.47 14.61 -7.85
C LEU A 79 -7.26 16.02 -7.28
N VAL A 80 -7.66 16.27 -6.03
CA VAL A 80 -7.37 17.54 -5.34
C VAL A 80 -5.86 17.72 -5.18
N LEU A 81 -5.13 16.69 -4.76
CA LEU A 81 -3.66 16.74 -4.70
C LEU A 81 -3.05 17.04 -6.07
N ALA A 82 -3.47 16.31 -7.10
CA ALA A 82 -2.99 16.51 -8.47
C ALA A 82 -3.28 17.93 -8.95
N TYR A 83 -4.46 18.46 -8.67
CA TYR A 83 -4.83 19.83 -9.02
C TYR A 83 -3.90 20.86 -8.36
N LEU A 84 -3.69 20.76 -7.05
CA LEU A 84 -2.83 21.70 -6.31
C LEU A 84 -1.37 21.62 -6.76
N VAL A 85 -0.85 20.41 -6.95
CA VAL A 85 0.56 20.21 -7.29
C VAL A 85 0.86 20.57 -8.74
N ILE A 86 -0.05 20.25 -9.68
CA ILE A 86 0.16 20.48 -11.12
C ILE A 86 -0.23 21.90 -11.52
N TYR A 87 -1.43 22.37 -11.14
CA TYR A 87 -1.93 23.67 -11.59
C TYR A 87 -1.55 24.83 -10.66
N ARG A 88 -1.40 24.57 -9.36
CA ARG A 88 -1.07 25.60 -8.37
C ARG A 88 0.41 25.62 -7.97
N ASN A 89 1.23 24.72 -8.53
CA ASN A 89 2.67 24.62 -8.28
C ASN A 89 3.02 24.62 -6.78
N THR A 90 2.17 24.02 -5.94
CA THR A 90 2.41 23.97 -4.50
C THR A 90 3.53 22.99 -4.16
N ASN A 91 4.13 23.15 -2.98
CA ASN A 91 5.08 22.17 -2.47
C ASN A 91 4.34 20.83 -2.23
N GLN A 92 4.74 19.81 -2.97
CA GLN A 92 4.09 18.51 -2.98
C GLN A 92 4.14 17.81 -1.61
N LEU A 93 5.23 17.95 -0.87
CA LEU A 93 5.37 17.33 0.46
C LEU A 93 4.40 17.96 1.47
N ALA A 94 4.42 19.30 1.55
CA ALA A 94 3.54 20.04 2.45
C ALA A 94 2.06 19.86 2.09
N THR A 95 1.74 19.89 0.78
CA THR A 95 0.37 19.71 0.29
C THR A 95 -0.12 18.28 0.52
N GLY A 96 0.73 17.28 0.31
CA GLY A 96 0.41 15.88 0.59
C GLY A 96 0.10 15.64 2.06
N PHE A 97 0.94 16.15 2.97
CA PHE A 97 0.69 16.05 4.40
C PHE A 97 -0.59 16.78 4.83
N ALA A 98 -0.83 17.98 4.32
CA ALA A 98 -2.05 18.73 4.58
C ALA A 98 -3.31 17.97 4.12
N LEU A 99 -3.25 17.33 2.95
CA LEU A 99 -4.37 16.52 2.44
C LEU A 99 -4.58 15.22 3.21
N THR A 100 -3.53 14.63 3.78
CA THR A 100 -3.67 13.51 4.70
C THR A 100 -4.44 13.89 5.97
N LEU A 101 -4.07 15.02 6.59
CA LEU A 101 -4.81 15.54 7.75
C LEU A 101 -6.25 15.91 7.40
N PHE A 102 -6.44 16.52 6.23
CA PHE A 102 -7.77 16.86 5.72
C PHE A 102 -8.65 15.61 5.49
N GLY A 103 -8.08 14.57 4.87
CA GLY A 103 -8.73 13.28 4.69
C GLY A 103 -9.13 12.66 6.02
N ALA A 104 -8.23 12.66 7.01
CA ALA A 104 -8.53 12.19 8.36
C ALA A 104 -9.68 12.99 9.02
N GLY A 105 -9.69 14.31 8.87
CA GLY A 105 -10.77 15.16 9.40
C GLY A 105 -12.12 14.89 8.75
N ILE A 106 -12.17 14.80 7.41
CA ILE A 106 -13.40 14.51 6.67
C ILE A 106 -13.95 13.14 7.06
N THR A 107 -13.11 12.11 7.08
CA THR A 107 -13.56 10.74 7.34
C THR A 107 -13.99 10.56 8.79
N ALA A 108 -13.34 11.25 9.73
CA ALA A 108 -13.80 11.30 11.13
C ALA A 108 -15.19 11.96 11.26
N TYR A 109 -15.47 13.01 10.50
CA TYR A 109 -16.78 13.65 10.50
C TYR A 109 -17.84 12.80 9.79
N ALA A 110 -17.56 12.34 8.57
CA ALA A 110 -18.47 11.56 7.74
C ALA A 110 -18.79 10.18 8.34
N GLY A 111 -17.79 9.52 8.94
CA GLY A 111 -17.94 8.21 9.57
C GLY A 111 -18.60 8.24 10.96
N ARG A 112 -18.84 9.43 11.55
CA ARG A 112 -19.29 9.56 12.94
C ARG A 112 -20.60 8.82 13.24
N THR A 113 -21.54 8.83 12.32
CA THR A 113 -22.85 8.15 12.48
C THR A 113 -22.77 6.65 12.23
N TYR A 114 -21.66 6.16 11.69
CA TYR A 114 -21.47 4.78 11.26
C TYR A 114 -20.59 3.96 12.21
N VAL A 115 -20.13 4.53 13.32
CA VAL A 115 -19.21 3.88 14.27
C VAL A 115 -19.79 2.57 14.85
N ASP A 116 -21.10 2.53 15.11
CA ASP A 116 -21.78 1.35 15.65
C ASP A 116 -22.40 0.45 14.55
N SER A 117 -22.25 0.83 13.28
CA SER A 117 -22.76 0.04 12.16
C SER A 117 -21.83 -1.13 11.87
N THR A 118 -22.41 -2.27 11.49
CA THR A 118 -21.63 -3.45 11.08
C THR A 118 -22.15 -4.01 9.77
N ILE A 119 -21.25 -4.58 8.97
CA ILE A 119 -21.61 -5.26 7.72
C ILE A 119 -21.81 -6.75 8.05
N ASN A 120 -23.00 -7.27 7.78
CA ASN A 120 -23.37 -8.67 8.04
C ASN A 120 -22.72 -9.64 7.04
N GLY A 121 -21.39 -9.76 7.08
CA GLY A 121 -20.61 -10.67 6.25
C GLY A 121 -20.65 -10.36 4.75
N LEU A 122 -19.59 -10.71 4.04
CA LEU A 122 -19.59 -10.69 2.58
C LEU A 122 -20.14 -12.04 2.09
N ASN A 123 -20.96 -12.05 1.04
CA ASN A 123 -21.39 -13.32 0.43
C ASN A 123 -20.14 -14.09 -0.02
N PRO A 124 -19.84 -15.28 0.55
CA PRO A 124 -18.60 -15.99 0.26
C PRO A 124 -18.58 -16.43 -1.20
N ILE A 125 -17.69 -15.83 -1.97
CA ILE A 125 -17.39 -16.32 -3.31
C ILE A 125 -16.72 -17.68 -3.13
N THR A 126 -17.34 -18.74 -3.64
CA THR A 126 -16.75 -20.09 -3.67
C THR A 126 -15.52 -20.08 -4.58
N VAL A 127 -14.35 -19.83 -4.00
CA VAL A 127 -13.06 -20.03 -4.67
C VAL A 127 -12.85 -21.54 -4.77
N TYR A 128 -12.72 -22.07 -5.99
CA TYR A 128 -12.42 -23.48 -6.21
C TYR A 128 -11.09 -23.83 -5.52
N ARG A 129 -11.17 -24.66 -4.47
CA ARG A 129 -10.15 -24.93 -3.45
C ARG A 129 -8.93 -25.73 -3.96
N TYR A 130 -8.52 -25.58 -5.22
CA TYR A 130 -7.42 -26.35 -5.80
C TYR A 130 -6.05 -25.89 -5.28
N TYR A 131 -5.87 -24.60 -4.96
CA TYR A 131 -4.60 -24.04 -4.48
C TYR A 131 -4.39 -24.12 -2.95
N LEU A 132 -5.44 -24.31 -2.15
CA LEU A 132 -5.31 -24.39 -0.68
C LEU A 132 -4.93 -25.80 -0.18
N LYS A 133 -4.85 -26.81 -1.05
CA LYS A 133 -4.41 -28.17 -0.70
C LYS A 133 -2.90 -28.27 -0.42
N TYR A 134 -2.12 -27.26 -0.82
CA TYR A 134 -0.68 -27.16 -0.49
C TYR A 134 -0.39 -26.32 0.77
N GLN A 135 -1.41 -25.69 1.38
CA GLN A 135 -1.27 -24.77 2.51
C GLN A 135 -1.72 -25.41 3.85
N SER A 136 -2.09 -26.69 3.90
CA SER A 136 -2.30 -27.38 5.17
C SER A 136 -0.94 -27.80 5.74
N TRP A 137 -0.49 -27.07 6.75
CA TRP A 137 0.71 -27.30 7.57
C TRP A 137 0.77 -28.66 8.30
N GLU A 138 -0.13 -29.61 7.99
CA GLU A 138 -0.28 -30.90 8.66
C GLU A 138 0.37 -32.07 7.92
N SER A 139 1.37 -31.83 7.06
CA SER A 139 2.19 -32.92 6.53
C SER A 139 3.28 -33.30 7.55
N PRO A 140 3.29 -34.51 8.12
CA PRO A 140 4.23 -34.90 9.19
C PRO A 140 5.71 -34.79 8.80
N SER A 141 6.03 -34.86 7.51
CA SER A 141 7.40 -34.75 6.98
C SER A 141 7.93 -33.31 6.86
N LEU A 142 7.05 -32.30 6.87
CA LEU A 142 7.43 -30.90 6.72
C LEU A 142 7.62 -30.17 8.07
N ASN A 143 7.09 -30.66 9.18
CA ASN A 143 7.17 -29.97 10.48
C ASN A 143 8.64 -29.68 10.93
N LYS A 144 9.53 -30.68 10.85
CA LYS A 144 10.92 -30.53 11.31
C LYS A 144 11.82 -29.71 10.39
N THR A 145 11.50 -29.66 9.10
CA THR A 145 12.37 -29.07 8.07
C THR A 145 11.81 -27.73 7.57
N SER A 146 10.50 -27.62 7.43
CA SER A 146 9.78 -26.42 6.95
C SER A 146 9.79 -25.26 7.95
N SER A 147 9.77 -25.54 9.26
CA SER A 147 9.91 -24.51 10.31
C SER A 147 11.25 -23.77 10.24
N ARG A 148 12.30 -24.41 9.70
CA ARG A 148 13.62 -23.78 9.44
C ARG A 148 13.71 -23.15 8.04
N ILE A 149 12.98 -23.67 7.05
CA ILE A 149 13.07 -23.24 5.65
C ILE A 149 12.14 -22.07 5.35
N LEU A 150 10.94 -21.99 5.93
CA LEU A 150 9.98 -20.92 5.63
C LEU A 150 10.48 -19.54 6.07
N PRO A 151 11.02 -19.34 7.30
CA PRO A 151 11.58 -18.05 7.68
C PRO A 151 12.84 -17.70 6.88
N THR A 152 13.66 -18.70 6.53
CA THR A 152 14.92 -18.48 5.81
C THR A 152 14.72 -18.27 4.31
N SER A 153 13.69 -18.84 3.68
CA SER A 153 13.39 -18.67 2.26
C SER A 153 12.64 -17.37 1.97
N TRP A 154 11.68 -16.99 2.83
CA TRP A 154 11.05 -15.67 2.78
C TRP A 154 12.04 -14.60 3.20
N GLY A 155 12.79 -14.83 4.28
CA GLY A 155 13.88 -13.95 4.70
C GLY A 155 14.92 -13.75 3.60
N ARG A 156 15.36 -14.80 2.90
CA ARG A 156 16.31 -14.68 1.78
C ARG A 156 15.69 -14.08 0.52
N SER A 157 14.42 -14.30 0.23
CA SER A 157 13.74 -13.68 -0.93
C SER A 157 13.47 -12.20 -0.67
N LEU A 158 12.98 -11.84 0.52
CA LEU A 158 12.82 -10.47 0.97
C LEU A 158 14.17 -9.76 1.08
N LEU A 159 15.19 -10.41 1.62
CA LEU A 159 16.55 -9.88 1.65
C LEU A 159 17.12 -9.79 0.24
N ARG A 160 16.84 -10.73 -0.68
CA ARG A 160 17.23 -10.59 -2.09
C ARG A 160 16.52 -9.44 -2.76
N THR A 161 15.21 -9.24 -2.57
CA THR A 161 14.48 -8.10 -3.15
C THR A 161 14.88 -6.78 -2.49
N ALA A 162 15.20 -6.78 -1.20
CA ALA A 162 15.69 -5.62 -0.46
C ALA A 162 17.16 -5.28 -0.78
N LEU A 163 17.99 -6.29 -1.08
CA LEU A 163 19.38 -6.13 -1.51
C LEU A 163 19.53 -6.00 -3.03
N GLN A 164 18.50 -6.30 -3.82
CA GLN A 164 18.44 -6.01 -5.24
C GLN A 164 18.32 -4.49 -5.43
N LYS A 165 19.46 -3.81 -5.38
CA LYS A 165 19.64 -2.51 -6.05
C LYS A 165 19.47 -2.72 -7.55
N GLY A 166 18.25 -2.63 -8.04
CA GLY A 166 17.94 -2.69 -9.47
C GLY A 166 17.11 -3.90 -9.87
N THR A 167 15.83 -3.91 -9.50
CA THR A 167 14.84 -4.49 -10.41
C THR A 167 14.83 -3.60 -11.65
N GLY A 168 15.22 -4.17 -12.79
CA GLY A 168 15.43 -3.50 -14.06
C GLY A 168 14.15 -2.97 -14.71
N LEU A 169 13.49 -1.99 -14.08
CA LEU A 169 12.79 -0.96 -14.81
C LEU A 169 13.76 0.23 -14.92
N SER A 170 14.43 0.35 -16.06
CA SER A 170 15.16 1.55 -16.45
C SER A 170 14.15 2.64 -16.79
N LEU A 171 13.38 3.09 -15.81
CA LEU A 171 12.72 4.38 -15.90
C LEU A 171 13.77 5.41 -15.50
N LYS A 172 14.43 5.97 -16.51
CA LYS A 172 15.23 7.17 -16.34
C LYS A 172 14.30 8.26 -15.79
N ALA A 173 14.66 8.87 -14.68
CA ALA A 173 13.97 10.06 -14.22
C ALA A 173 14.07 11.15 -15.31
N VAL A 174 12.99 11.89 -15.54
CA VAL A 174 13.03 13.07 -16.44
C VAL A 174 14.02 14.06 -15.83
N GLY A 175 15.17 14.22 -16.47
CA GLY A 175 16.29 15.05 -15.97
C GLY A 175 17.64 14.33 -15.88
N GLU A 176 17.71 13.01 -16.09
CA GLU A 176 19.00 12.32 -16.22
C GLU A 176 19.69 12.72 -17.54
N SER A 177 20.59 13.71 -17.46
CA SER A 177 21.33 14.25 -18.60
C SER A 177 22.29 13.21 -19.21
N ILE A 178 22.18 13.00 -20.52
CA ILE A 178 23.15 12.26 -21.35
C ILE A 178 24.39 13.15 -21.57
N LYS A 179 25.08 13.57 -20.51
CA LYS A 179 26.37 14.26 -20.64
C LYS A 179 27.30 13.83 -19.52
N ARG A 180 27.76 12.58 -19.58
CA ARG A 180 28.95 12.15 -18.82
C ARG A 180 29.88 11.22 -19.60
N SER A 181 29.81 11.26 -20.94
CA SER A 181 30.67 10.43 -21.82
C SER A 181 31.32 11.21 -22.96
N LEU A 182 31.13 12.53 -23.07
CA LEU A 182 31.93 13.33 -24.01
C LEU A 182 33.15 13.89 -23.27
N PRO A 183 34.38 13.66 -23.76
CA PRO A 183 35.58 14.26 -23.18
C PRO A 183 35.43 15.78 -23.18
N ARG A 184 35.86 16.43 -22.08
CA ARG A 184 35.87 17.89 -21.99
C ARG A 184 36.82 18.42 -23.08
N PRO A 185 36.48 19.53 -23.76
CA PRO A 185 37.32 20.13 -24.81
C PRO A 185 38.68 20.64 -24.32
N GLU A 186 38.99 20.47 -23.04
CA GLU A 186 40.27 20.81 -22.42
C GLU A 186 41.29 19.66 -22.50
N GLU A 187 40.88 18.44 -22.91
CA GLU A 187 41.77 17.27 -23.00
C GLU A 187 42.31 17.00 -24.42
N THR A 188 42.02 17.87 -25.40
CA THR A 188 42.53 17.78 -26.78
C THR A 188 43.48 18.92 -27.14
N ARG A 189 44.26 19.43 -26.18
CA ARG A 189 45.37 20.35 -26.48
C ARG A 189 46.69 19.62 -26.21
N ILE A 190 47.27 19.13 -27.31
CA ILE A 190 48.70 18.82 -27.44
C ILE A 190 49.48 20.12 -27.24
#